data_AF-A0A7X6PXR1-F1
#
_entry.id   AF-A0A7X6PXR1-F1
#
_cell.length_a   1.000
_cell.length_b   1.000
_cell.length_c   1.000
_cell.angle_alpha   90.00
_cell.angle_beta   90.00
_cell.angle_gamma   90.00
#
_symmetry.space_group_name_H-M   'P 1'
#
loop_
_entity.id
_entity.type
_entity.pdbx_description
1 polymer ?
#
loop_
_entity_poly.entity_id
_entity_poly.type
_entity_poly.pdbx_seq_one_letter_code
_entity_poly.pdbx_strand_id
1 'polypeptide(L)'
;MVAEIGTSKITREELDKIIEKVIASRISRLSGYLSPDRINMEKENLLKQYSSDSGRRMFLEQYLVEEMLYRKAREERLAETDEMRDSLIEMERGLLASRVMENAFKEEIKVTEGDLRNYYEANKVKYNEKEKEGGEYVPEFDKIKERVLLDLVNEKERDVPSALINRLRKEYNVVVHNSALVSSESKEIKQD
;
A
#
# COMPACT_ATOMS: atom_id res chain seq x y z
N MET A 1 -30.27 1.49 -22.00
CA MET A 1 -30.30 0.69 -20.76
C MET A 1 -29.56 -0.62 -21.02
N VAL A 2 -28.75 -1.10 -20.09
CA VAL A 2 -27.93 -2.32 -20.24
C VAL A 2 -28.27 -3.41 -19.22
N ALA A 3 -28.86 -3.06 -18.07
CA ALA A 3 -29.41 -4.02 -17.12
C ALA A 3 -30.46 -3.37 -16.20
N GLU A 4 -31.23 -4.19 -15.51
CA GLU A 4 -32.15 -3.80 -14.44
C GLU A 4 -32.16 -4.84 -13.31
N ILE A 5 -32.22 -4.39 -12.05
CA ILE A 5 -32.39 -5.24 -10.87
C ILE A 5 -33.44 -4.58 -9.96
N GLY A 6 -34.66 -5.12 -9.97
CA GLY A 6 -35.80 -4.53 -9.27
C GLY A 6 -36.12 -3.13 -9.82
N THR A 7 -36.06 -2.11 -8.96
CA THR A 7 -36.27 -0.71 -9.36
C THR A 7 -35.00 -0.02 -9.88
N SER A 8 -33.83 -0.65 -9.72
CA SER A 8 -32.56 -0.09 -10.18
C SER A 8 -32.36 -0.38 -11.66
N LYS A 9 -32.11 0.65 -12.45
CA LYS A 9 -31.75 0.54 -13.86
C LYS A 9 -30.30 0.96 -14.04
N ILE A 10 -29.58 0.23 -14.90
CA ILE A 10 -28.20 0.55 -15.26
C ILE A 10 -28.19 0.94 -16.74
N THR A 11 -27.79 2.17 -17.01
CA THR A 11 -27.53 2.69 -18.35
C THR A 11 -26.09 2.40 -18.78
N ARG A 12 -25.78 2.61 -20.06
CA ARG A 12 -24.42 2.42 -20.56
C ARG A 12 -23.44 3.38 -19.87
N GLU A 13 -23.84 4.63 -19.69
CA GLU A 13 -23.04 5.65 -19.00
C GLU A 13 -22.81 5.33 -17.52
N GLU A 14 -23.83 4.80 -16.83
CA GLU A 14 -23.68 4.35 -15.44
C GLU A 14 -22.73 3.15 -15.34
N LEU A 15 -22.82 2.20 -16.27
CA LEU A 15 -21.89 1.08 -16.33
C LEU A 15 -20.44 1.56 -16.49
N ASP A 16 -20.18 2.53 -17.38
CA ASP A 16 -18.84 3.09 -17.55
C ASP A 16 -18.33 3.75 -16.25
N LYS A 17 -19.19 4.50 -15.54
CA LYS A 17 -18.85 5.10 -14.22
C LYS A 17 -18.55 4.04 -13.15
N ILE A 18 -19.31 2.94 -13.13
CA ILE A 18 -19.08 1.82 -12.20
C ILE A 18 -17.73 1.16 -12.49
N ILE A 19 -17.43 0.88 -13.76
CA ILE A 19 -16.15 0.32 -14.20
C ILE A 19 -14.99 1.20 -13.74
N GLU A 20 -15.06 2.51 -14.00
CA GLU A 20 -14.03 3.46 -13.57
C GLU A 20 -13.82 3.47 -12.05
N LYS A 21 -14.92 3.48 -11.27
CA LYS A 21 -14.86 3.46 -9.81
C LYS A 21 -14.24 2.18 -9.26
N VAL A 22 -14.59 1.02 -9.82
CA VAL A 22 -14.05 -0.28 -9.41
C VAL A 22 -12.56 -0.39 -9.74
N ILE A 23 -12.16 0.03 -10.94
CA ILE A 23 -10.74 0.07 -11.34
C ILE A 23 -9.95 1.00 -10.42
N ALA A 24 -10.45 2.22 -10.18
CA ALA A 24 -9.79 3.18 -9.29
C ALA A 24 -9.61 2.60 -7.87
N SER A 25 -10.63 1.93 -7.34
CA SER A 25 -10.56 1.29 -6.02
C SER A 25 -9.56 0.13 -5.99
N ARG A 26 -9.52 -0.70 -7.04
CA ARG A 26 -8.55 -1.80 -7.18
C ARG A 26 -7.12 -1.26 -7.22
N ILE A 27 -6.88 -0.22 -8.01
CA ILE A 27 -5.57 0.40 -8.13
C ILE A 27 -5.14 1.08 -6.84
N SER A 28 -6.04 1.78 -6.14
CA SER A 28 -5.72 2.39 -4.85
C SER A 28 -5.29 1.37 -3.79
N ARG A 29 -5.79 0.13 -3.86
CA ARG A 29 -5.34 -0.96 -2.97
C ARG A 29 -3.98 -1.52 -3.36
N LEU A 30 -3.59 -1.41 -4.64
CA LEU A 30 -2.32 -1.88 -5.16
C LEU A 30 -1.24 -0.79 -5.15
N SER A 31 -1.62 0.49 -5.06
CA SER A 31 -0.73 1.64 -5.24
C SER A 31 0.33 1.79 -4.17
N GLY A 32 0.16 1.16 -3.00
CA GLY A 32 1.21 1.11 -1.96
C GLY A 32 2.48 0.38 -2.41
N TYR A 33 2.44 -0.36 -3.53
CA TYR A 33 3.55 -1.18 -4.03
C TYR A 33 3.99 -0.81 -5.47
N LEU A 34 3.39 0.21 -6.08
CA LEU A 34 3.59 0.52 -7.50
C LEU A 34 4.06 1.97 -7.68
N SER A 35 4.97 2.19 -8.63
CA SER A 35 5.33 3.55 -9.05
C SER A 35 4.16 4.26 -9.77
N PRO A 36 4.12 5.60 -9.79
CA PRO A 36 3.08 6.36 -10.49
C PRO A 36 2.88 5.95 -11.96
N ASP A 37 3.97 5.69 -12.68
CA ASP A 37 3.90 5.25 -14.08
C ASP A 37 3.29 3.86 -14.22
N ARG A 38 3.63 2.94 -13.30
CA ARG A 38 3.06 1.58 -13.27
C ARG A 38 1.58 1.63 -12.90
N ILE A 39 1.19 2.51 -11.99
CA ILE A 39 -0.21 2.78 -11.62
C ILE A 39 -1.01 3.25 -12.84
N ASN A 40 -0.48 4.23 -13.59
CA ASN A 40 -1.15 4.77 -14.77
C ASN A 40 -1.26 3.73 -15.89
N MET A 41 -0.19 2.98 -16.15
CA MET A 41 -0.20 1.91 -17.15
C MET A 41 -1.20 0.81 -16.79
N GLU A 42 -1.25 0.38 -15.52
CA GLU A 42 -2.22 -0.63 -15.07
C GLU A 42 -3.66 -0.12 -15.20
N LYS A 43 -3.90 1.15 -14.88
CA LYS A 43 -5.21 1.81 -15.08
C LYS A 43 -5.63 1.76 -16.54
N GLU A 44 -4.76 2.16 -17.45
CA GLU A 44 -5.05 2.13 -18.88
C GLU A 44 -5.31 0.71 -19.38
N ASN A 45 -4.53 -0.27 -18.94
CA ASN A 45 -4.71 -1.67 -19.33
C ASN A 45 -6.06 -2.22 -18.88
N LEU A 46 -6.46 -1.96 -17.64
CA LEU A 46 -7.76 -2.36 -17.11
C LEU A 46 -8.90 -1.65 -17.84
N LEU A 47 -8.79 -0.34 -18.09
CA LEU A 47 -9.80 0.41 -18.85
C LEU A 47 -9.96 -0.13 -20.28
N LYS A 48 -8.85 -0.43 -20.97
CA LYS A 48 -8.86 -1.03 -22.32
C LYS A 48 -9.52 -2.41 -22.32
N GLN A 49 -9.28 -3.23 -21.30
CA GLN A 49 -9.92 -4.54 -21.17
C GLN A 49 -11.45 -4.43 -21.13
N TYR A 50 -11.97 -3.46 -20.37
CA TYR A 50 -13.42 -3.25 -20.23
C TYR A 50 -14.02 -2.29 -21.26
N SER A 51 -13.23 -1.72 -22.17
CA SER A 51 -13.73 -0.79 -23.21
C SER A 51 -14.30 -1.49 -24.44
N SER A 52 -14.23 -2.82 -24.53
CA SER A 52 -14.90 -3.61 -25.58
C SER A 52 -16.33 -3.97 -25.18
N ASP A 53 -17.23 -4.23 -26.14
CA ASP A 53 -18.61 -4.66 -25.82
C ASP A 53 -18.63 -5.98 -25.03
N SER A 54 -17.72 -6.92 -25.36
CA SER A 54 -17.56 -8.18 -24.60
C SER A 54 -17.02 -7.95 -23.19
N GLY A 55 -16.00 -7.08 -23.04
CA GLY A 55 -15.45 -6.70 -21.74
C GLY A 55 -16.47 -6.02 -20.84
N ARG A 56 -17.27 -5.08 -21.39
CA ARG A 56 -18.39 -4.46 -20.67
C ARG A 56 -19.42 -5.46 -20.23
N ARG A 57 -19.83 -6.38 -21.12
CA ARG A 57 -20.80 -7.43 -20.79
C ARG A 57 -20.26 -8.31 -19.66
N MET A 58 -19.02 -8.78 -19.77
CA MET A 58 -18.40 -9.61 -18.73
C MET A 58 -18.35 -8.89 -17.38
N PHE A 59 -17.94 -7.61 -17.36
CA PHE A 59 -17.94 -6.81 -16.13
C PHE A 59 -19.34 -6.65 -15.57
N LEU A 60 -20.33 -6.33 -16.42
CA LEU A 60 -21.72 -6.14 -16.01
C LEU A 60 -22.27 -7.42 -15.37
N GLU A 61 -22.09 -8.59 -15.99
CA GLU A 61 -22.52 -9.86 -15.41
C GLU A 61 -21.91 -10.09 -14.02
N GLN A 62 -20.60 -9.87 -13.87
CA GLN A 62 -19.92 -10.02 -12.58
C GLN A 62 -20.48 -9.03 -11.53
N TYR A 63 -20.67 -7.77 -11.92
CA TYR A 63 -21.23 -6.74 -11.06
C TYR A 63 -22.66 -7.08 -10.61
N LEU A 64 -23.51 -7.56 -11.52
CA LEU A 64 -24.89 -7.94 -11.20
C LEU A 64 -24.94 -9.12 -10.22
N VAL A 65 -24.03 -10.11 -10.37
CA VAL A 65 -23.91 -11.21 -9.41
C VAL A 65 -23.56 -10.69 -8.01
N GLU A 66 -22.56 -9.82 -7.90
CA GLU A 66 -22.17 -9.22 -6.62
C GLU A 66 -23.31 -8.38 -6.01
N GLU A 67 -24.00 -7.59 -6.82
CA GLU A 67 -25.15 -6.78 -6.38
C GLU A 67 -26.31 -7.64 -5.86
N MET A 68 -26.62 -8.76 -6.53
CA MET A 68 -27.64 -9.70 -6.05
C MET A 68 -27.27 -10.31 -4.70
N LEU A 69 -26.01 -10.75 -4.55
CA LEU A 69 -25.50 -11.28 -3.28
C LEU A 69 -25.50 -10.22 -2.17
N TYR A 70 -25.12 -8.98 -2.50
CA TYR A 70 -25.16 -7.87 -1.57
C TYR A 70 -26.58 -7.59 -1.07
N ARG A 71 -27.58 -7.54 -1.97
CA ARG A 71 -28.99 -7.37 -1.59
C ARG A 71 -29.47 -8.49 -0.69
N LYS A 72 -29.13 -9.74 -1.02
CA LYS A 72 -29.46 -10.90 -0.19
C LYS A 72 -28.84 -10.78 1.21
N ALA A 73 -27.56 -10.40 1.30
CA ALA A 73 -26.88 -10.17 2.58
C ALA A 73 -27.55 -9.05 3.41
N ARG A 74 -28.07 -8.00 2.74
CA ARG A 74 -28.82 -6.92 3.40
C ARG A 74 -30.18 -7.37 3.92
N GLU A 75 -30.92 -8.16 3.13
CA GLU A 75 -32.19 -8.76 3.55
C GLU A 75 -31.99 -9.67 4.77
N GLU A 76 -30.89 -10.43 4.78
CA GLU A 76 -30.50 -11.30 5.90
C GLU A 76 -29.85 -10.54 7.06
N ARG A 77 -29.70 -9.21 6.94
CA ARG A 77 -29.10 -8.33 7.96
C ARG A 77 -27.71 -8.80 8.39
N LEU A 78 -26.93 -9.37 7.46
CA LEU A 78 -25.57 -9.87 7.75
C LEU A 78 -24.64 -8.74 8.23
N ALA A 79 -24.88 -7.51 7.82
CA ALA A 79 -24.15 -6.32 8.30
C ALA A 79 -24.39 -5.99 9.79
N GLU A 80 -25.42 -6.56 10.40
CA GLU A 80 -25.80 -6.31 11.79
C GLU A 80 -25.37 -7.41 12.75
N THR A 81 -24.78 -8.50 12.26
CA THR A 81 -24.20 -9.53 13.11
C THR A 81 -22.98 -8.99 13.83
N ASP A 82 -22.73 -9.49 15.05
CA ASP A 82 -21.56 -9.07 15.82
C ASP A 82 -20.26 -9.42 15.09
N GLU A 83 -20.19 -10.61 14.46
CA GLU A 83 -19.05 -11.03 13.63
C GLU A 83 -18.73 -10.04 12.49
N MET A 84 -19.76 -9.56 11.77
CA MET A 84 -19.55 -8.60 10.69
C MET A 84 -19.20 -7.21 11.22
N ARG A 85 -19.82 -6.77 12.32
CA ARG A 85 -19.48 -5.49 12.96
C ARG A 85 -18.04 -5.48 13.45
N ASP A 86 -17.60 -6.54 14.12
CA ASP A 86 -16.23 -6.68 14.60
C ASP A 86 -15.24 -6.71 13.41
N SER A 87 -15.59 -7.43 12.34
CA SER A 87 -14.78 -7.45 11.11
C SER A 87 -14.65 -6.06 10.47
N LEU A 88 -15.73 -5.27 10.45
CA LEU A 88 -15.72 -3.89 9.95
C LEU A 88 -14.85 -2.97 10.83
N ILE A 89 -14.92 -3.12 12.15
CA ILE A 89 -14.10 -2.35 13.11
C ILE A 89 -12.61 -2.67 12.92
N GLU A 90 -12.25 -3.94 12.83
CA GLU A 90 -10.85 -4.34 12.64
C GLU A 90 -10.32 -3.92 11.26
N MET A 91 -11.16 -3.99 10.21
CA MET A 91 -10.81 -3.46 8.90
C MET A 91 -10.59 -1.95 8.94
N GLU A 92 -11.46 -1.18 9.60
CA GLU A 92 -11.31 0.26 9.77
C GLU A 92 -10.01 0.59 10.51
N ARG A 93 -9.74 -0.08 11.64
CA ARG A 93 -8.50 0.08 12.41
C ARG A 93 -7.26 -0.12 11.53
N GLY A 94 -7.22 -1.20 10.77
CA GLY A 94 -6.11 -1.51 9.86
C GLY A 94 -5.93 -0.48 8.74
N LEU A 95 -7.03 -0.03 8.12
CA LEU A 95 -7.00 0.97 7.06
C LEU A 95 -6.50 2.33 7.57
N LEU A 96 -6.98 2.77 8.74
CA LEU A 96 -6.56 4.03 9.35
C LEU A 96 -5.09 3.99 9.76
N ALA A 97 -4.63 2.91 10.40
CA ALA A 97 -3.23 2.74 10.76
C ALA A 97 -2.32 2.77 9.52
N SER A 98 -2.72 2.09 8.45
CA SER A 98 -1.99 2.09 7.17
C SER A 98 -1.92 3.49 6.56
N ARG A 99 -3.02 4.26 6.62
CA ARG A 99 -3.06 5.63 6.09
C ARG A 99 -2.13 6.58 6.85
N VAL A 100 -2.02 6.44 8.16
CA VAL A 100 -1.08 7.24 8.97
C VAL A 100 0.36 6.94 8.53
N MET A 101 0.70 5.67 8.32
CA MET A 101 2.04 5.28 7.85
C MET A 101 2.33 5.80 6.43
N GLU A 102 1.37 5.67 5.50
CA GLU A 102 1.48 6.19 4.13
C GLU A 102 1.74 7.70 4.12
N ASN A 103 1.01 8.45 4.95
CA ASN A 103 1.20 9.89 5.08
C ASN A 103 2.60 10.22 5.62
N ALA A 104 3.09 9.48 6.62
CA ALA A 104 4.44 9.67 7.14
C ALA A 104 5.51 9.44 6.07
N PHE A 105 5.40 8.39 5.25
CA PHE A 105 6.32 8.20 4.12
C PHE A 105 6.28 9.37 3.14
N LYS A 106 5.09 9.83 2.75
CA LYS A 106 4.92 10.98 1.84
C LYS A 106 5.49 12.28 2.39
N GLU A 107 5.40 12.49 3.70
CA GLU A 107 5.86 13.72 4.35
C GLU A 107 7.38 13.74 4.56
N GLU A 108 7.95 12.61 4.97
CA GLU A 108 9.34 12.47 5.42
C GLU A 108 10.31 12.07 4.28
N ILE A 109 9.82 11.38 3.25
CA ILE A 109 10.61 10.98 2.07
C ILE A 109 10.45 12.01 0.96
N LYS A 110 11.04 13.18 1.19
CA LYS A 110 11.21 14.22 0.17
C LYS A 110 12.70 14.37 -0.09
N VAL A 111 13.16 13.87 -1.22
CA VAL A 111 14.58 13.88 -1.59
C VAL A 111 14.83 15.02 -2.55
N THR A 112 15.73 15.93 -2.18
CA THR A 112 16.22 17.01 -3.03
C THR A 112 17.56 16.63 -3.68
N GLU A 113 17.98 17.36 -4.70
CA GLU A 113 19.31 17.16 -5.28
C GLU A 113 20.45 17.42 -4.27
N GLY A 114 20.25 18.37 -3.35
CA GLY A 114 21.20 18.62 -2.26
C GLY A 114 21.36 17.41 -1.36
N ASP A 115 20.26 16.74 -1.00
CA ASP A 115 20.28 15.52 -0.19
C ASP A 115 21.04 14.39 -0.89
N LEU A 116 20.83 14.22 -2.20
CA LEU A 116 21.53 13.21 -3.00
C LEU A 116 23.04 13.46 -3.03
N ARG A 117 23.47 14.71 -3.23
CA ARG A 117 24.89 15.07 -3.22
C ARG A 117 25.51 14.82 -1.86
N ASN A 118 24.85 15.26 -0.79
CA ASN A 118 25.31 15.04 0.59
C ASN A 118 25.41 13.53 0.91
N TYR A 119 24.40 12.75 0.54
CA TYR A 119 24.39 11.30 0.75
C TYR A 119 25.50 10.60 -0.04
N TYR A 120 25.71 10.97 -1.31
CA TYR A 120 26.81 10.44 -2.11
C TYR A 120 28.18 10.74 -1.48
N GLU A 121 28.43 11.99 -1.10
CA GLU A 121 29.69 12.42 -0.49
C GLU A 121 29.96 11.69 0.84
N ALA A 122 28.94 11.53 1.69
CA ALA A 122 29.05 10.80 2.95
C ALA A 122 29.26 9.29 2.76
N ASN A 123 28.82 8.72 1.64
CA ASN A 123 28.82 7.27 1.40
C ASN A 123 29.74 6.85 0.23
N LYS A 124 30.71 7.67 -0.18
CA LYS A 124 31.61 7.38 -1.32
C LYS A 124 32.20 5.97 -1.32
N VAL A 125 32.57 5.47 -0.14
CA VAL A 125 33.14 4.12 0.03
C VAL A 125 32.18 3.02 -0.44
N LYS A 126 30.87 3.21 -0.28
CA LYS A 126 29.82 2.28 -0.72
C LYS A 126 29.77 2.13 -2.24
N TYR A 127 30.19 3.17 -2.98
CA TYR A 127 30.11 3.22 -4.43
C TYR A 127 31.41 2.85 -5.11
N ASN A 128 32.41 2.36 -4.38
CA ASN A 128 33.66 1.94 -4.96
C ASN A 128 33.44 0.73 -5.89
N GLU A 129 33.84 0.87 -7.14
CA GLU A 129 33.72 -0.14 -8.18
C GLU A 129 35.11 -0.60 -8.64
N LYS A 130 35.20 -1.84 -9.13
CA LYS A 130 36.43 -2.34 -9.74
C LYS A 130 36.45 -2.03 -11.23
N GLU A 131 37.54 -1.45 -11.69
CA GLU A 131 37.85 -1.31 -13.10
C GLU A 131 38.19 -2.66 -13.74
N LYS A 132 38.00 -2.75 -15.06
CA LYS A 132 38.32 -3.96 -15.84
C LYS A 132 39.81 -4.33 -15.78
N GLU A 133 40.67 -3.35 -15.55
CA GLU A 133 42.13 -3.51 -15.46
C GLU A 133 42.61 -3.78 -14.02
N GLY A 134 41.69 -3.93 -13.05
CA GLY A 134 42.00 -4.30 -11.68
C GLY A 134 42.16 -3.14 -10.68
N GLY A 135 42.01 -1.88 -11.13
CA GLY A 135 41.94 -0.70 -10.27
C GLY A 135 40.60 -0.57 -9.54
N GLU A 136 40.55 0.25 -8.49
CA GLU A 136 39.31 0.65 -7.81
C GLU A 136 39.03 2.13 -8.08
N TYR A 137 37.78 2.49 -8.36
CA TYR A 137 37.37 3.86 -8.62
C TYR A 137 35.97 4.13 -8.06
N VAL A 138 35.70 5.37 -7.69
CA VAL A 138 34.36 5.81 -7.30
C VAL A 138 33.74 6.56 -8.50
N PRO A 139 32.62 6.08 -9.07
CA PRO A 139 31.95 6.77 -10.16
C PRO A 139 31.49 8.17 -9.76
N GLU A 140 31.59 9.14 -10.68
CA GLU A 140 31.06 10.48 -10.47
C GLU A 140 29.56 10.47 -10.15
N PHE A 141 29.13 11.41 -9.30
CA PHE A 141 27.74 11.52 -8.82
C PHE A 141 26.70 11.42 -9.95
N ASP A 142 26.88 12.18 -11.04
CA ASP A 142 25.91 12.23 -12.13
C ASP A 142 25.75 10.87 -12.85
N LYS A 143 26.79 10.02 -12.84
CA LYS A 143 26.72 8.67 -13.45
C LYS A 143 25.94 7.67 -12.61
N ILE A 144 25.83 7.90 -11.31
CA ILE A 144 25.16 6.99 -10.37
C ILE A 144 24.01 7.64 -9.60
N LYS A 145 23.55 8.83 -10.02
CA LYS A 145 22.50 9.61 -9.33
C LYS A 145 21.24 8.78 -9.03
N GLU A 146 20.81 7.94 -9.97
CA GLU A 146 19.66 7.05 -9.78
C GLU A 146 19.91 5.97 -8.71
N ARG A 147 21.11 5.38 -8.70
CA ARG A 147 21.51 4.41 -7.67
C ARG A 147 21.57 5.06 -6.29
N VAL A 148 22.13 6.26 -6.21
CA VAL A 148 22.21 7.07 -4.99
C VAL A 148 20.80 7.42 -4.48
N LEU A 149 19.89 7.77 -5.38
CA LEU A 149 18.48 8.03 -5.06
C LEU A 149 17.80 6.81 -4.45
N LEU A 150 17.89 5.65 -5.12
CA LEU A 150 17.31 4.40 -4.62
C LEU A 150 17.88 4.03 -3.25
N ASP A 151 19.19 4.16 -3.07
CA ASP A 151 19.85 3.88 -1.80
C ASP A 151 19.37 4.79 -0.67
N LEU A 152 19.30 6.10 -0.91
CA LEU A 152 18.82 7.08 0.07
C LEU A 152 17.34 6.86 0.40
N VAL A 153 16.50 6.57 -0.59
CA VAL A 153 15.07 6.28 -0.38
C VAL A 153 14.92 5.02 0.45
N ASN A 154 15.64 3.94 0.12
CA ASN A 154 15.59 2.68 0.89
C ASN A 154 16.04 2.87 2.35
N GLU A 155 17.03 3.72 2.59
CA GLU A 155 17.47 4.06 3.95
C GLU A 155 16.38 4.83 4.71
N LYS A 156 15.82 5.88 4.09
CA LYS A 156 14.71 6.64 4.66
C LYS A 156 13.47 5.76 4.93
N GLU A 157 13.12 4.86 4.02
CA GLU A 157 11.99 3.93 4.18
C GLU A 157 12.17 3.00 5.39
N ARG A 158 13.40 2.62 5.74
CA ARG A 158 13.68 1.83 6.94
C ARG A 158 13.52 2.65 8.23
N ASP A 159 13.89 3.92 8.19
CA ASP A 159 13.92 4.78 9.37
C ASP A 159 12.55 5.37 9.72
N VAL A 160 11.76 5.75 8.71
CA VAL A 160 10.46 6.41 8.90
C VAL A 160 9.52 5.65 9.86
N PRO A 161 9.30 4.32 9.72
CA PRO A 161 8.41 3.59 10.62
C PRO A 161 8.88 3.65 12.08
N SER A 162 10.17 3.45 12.33
CA SER A 162 10.71 3.45 13.68
C SER A 162 10.63 4.83 14.33
N ALA A 163 10.95 5.89 13.59
CA ALA A 163 10.83 7.27 14.06
C ALA A 163 9.37 7.65 14.38
N LEU A 164 8.42 7.28 13.51
CA LEU A 164 7.00 7.52 13.72
C LEU A 164 6.50 6.78 14.96
N ILE A 165 6.73 5.47 15.07
CA ILE A 165 6.26 4.66 16.21
C ILE A 165 6.86 5.18 17.52
N ASN A 166 8.12 5.62 17.53
CA ASN A 166 8.73 6.21 18.72
C ASN A 166 8.08 7.53 19.13
N ARG A 167 7.67 8.39 18.17
CA ARG A 167 6.88 9.60 18.46
C ARG A 167 5.52 9.24 19.05
N LEU A 168 4.78 8.34 18.40
CA LEU A 168 3.43 7.93 18.83
C LEU A 168 3.44 7.24 20.20
N ARG A 169 4.47 6.44 20.51
CA ARG A 169 4.64 5.85 21.85
C ARG A 169 4.74 6.91 22.94
N LYS A 170 5.46 8.00 22.68
CA LYS A 170 5.59 9.12 23.62
C LYS A 170 4.29 9.91 23.71
N GLU A 171 3.70 10.25 22.57
CA GLU A 171 2.45 11.01 22.48
C GLU A 171 1.29 10.32 23.22
N TYR A 172 1.12 9.02 22.98
CA TYR A 172 0.05 8.24 23.60
C TYR A 172 0.47 7.58 24.93
N ASN A 173 1.65 7.94 25.46
CA ASN A 173 2.17 7.41 26.72
C ASN A 173 2.08 5.88 26.82
N VAL A 174 2.51 5.18 25.76
CA VAL A 174 2.42 3.72 25.66
C VAL A 174 3.34 3.07 26.68
N VAL A 175 2.76 2.35 27.64
CA VAL A 175 3.48 1.55 28.65
C VAL A 175 3.23 0.07 28.39
N VAL A 176 4.30 -0.74 28.32
CA VAL A 176 4.22 -2.20 28.19
C VAL A 176 4.68 -2.85 29.49
N HIS A 177 3.76 -3.55 30.17
CA HIS A 177 4.06 -4.28 31.40
C HIS A 177 4.59 -5.69 31.08
N ASN A 178 5.87 -5.79 30.70
CA ASN A 178 6.51 -7.06 30.29
C ASN A 178 6.42 -8.18 31.34
N SER A 179 6.39 -7.83 32.63
CA SER A 179 6.28 -8.80 33.73
C SER A 179 4.97 -9.60 33.71
N ALA A 180 3.91 -9.07 33.09
CA ALA A 180 2.63 -9.76 32.93
C ALA A 180 2.58 -10.64 31.66
N LEU A 181 3.57 -10.51 30.76
CA LEU A 181 3.62 -11.23 29.48
C LEU A 181 4.53 -12.46 29.50
N VAL A 182 5.49 -12.51 30.44
CA VAL A 182 6.38 -13.67 30.61
C VAL A 182 5.72 -14.65 31.58
N SER A 183 5.26 -15.80 31.08
CA SER A 183 4.82 -16.90 31.95
C SER A 183 6.00 -17.47 32.75
N SER A 184 5.71 -17.95 33.95
CA SER A 184 6.69 -18.56 34.87
C SER A 184 7.40 -19.81 34.31
N GLU A 185 6.95 -20.37 33.20
CA GLU A 185 7.49 -21.58 32.56
C GLU A 185 8.86 -21.37 31.90
N SER A 186 9.24 -20.12 31.60
CA SER A 186 10.56 -19.83 31.01
C SER A 186 11.73 -19.89 32.01
N LYS A 187 11.48 -20.19 33.28
CA LYS A 187 12.52 -20.27 34.34
C LYS A 187 13.05 -21.68 34.63
N GLU A 188 12.44 -22.74 34.10
CA GLU A 188 12.83 -24.13 34.42
C GLU A 188 13.83 -24.79 33.45
N ILE A 189 14.14 -24.18 32.30
CA ILE A 189 15.11 -24.77 31.35
C ILE A 189 16.52 -24.19 31.60
N LYS A 190 17.07 -24.39 32.81
CA LYS A 190 18.53 -24.38 33.08
C LYS A 190 18.83 -25.14 34.39
N GLN A 191 18.88 -26.46 34.29
CA GLN A 191 19.57 -27.45 35.13
C GLN A 191 19.22 -28.80 34.45
N ASP A 192 20.13 -29.60 33.89
CA ASP A 192 21.53 -29.90 34.17
C ASP A 192 22.36 -30.08 32.88
#